data_AF-A0A0G1R4J0-F1
#
_entry.id   AF-A0A0G1R4J0-F1
#
_cell.length_a   1.000
_cell.length_b   1.000
_cell.length_c   1.000
_cell.angle_alpha   90.00
_cell.angle_beta   90.00
_cell.angle_gamma   90.00
#
_symmetry.space_group_name_H-M   'P 1'
#
loop_
_entity.id
_entity.type
_entity.pdbx_description
1 polymer ?
#
loop_
_entity_poly.entity_id
_entity_poly.type
_entity_poly.pdbx_seq_one_letter_code
_entity_poly.pdbx_strand_id
1 'polypeptide(L)'
;MSPRIERDIYVKSLKERGKKNKAYSAYQFTGVEIADILDDTEHKSLYIKLAKEHGCSKMLAMAKDVAERKGIKNKGAYFMKLAYPEKEKNDKNRNN
;
A
#
# COMPACT_ATOMS: atom_id res chain seq x y z
N MET A 1 -19.18 -33.83 17.63
CA MET A 1 -18.25 -33.53 16.51
C MET A 1 -17.11 -34.53 16.57
N SER A 2 -16.62 -35.09 15.46
CA SER A 2 -15.51 -36.06 15.50
C SER A 2 -14.17 -35.35 15.79
N PRO A 3 -13.30 -35.87 16.69
CA PRO A 3 -11.99 -35.29 17.00
C PRO A 3 -11.08 -35.07 15.78
N ARG A 4 -11.34 -35.79 14.68
CA ARG A 4 -10.64 -35.66 13.41
C ARG A 4 -11.03 -34.38 12.66
N ILE A 5 -12.31 -34.00 12.72
CA ILE A 5 -12.84 -32.80 12.06
C ILE A 5 -12.25 -31.53 12.71
N GLU A 6 -12.10 -31.50 14.03
CA GLU A 6 -11.51 -30.36 14.75
C GLU A 6 -10.04 -30.13 14.37
N ARG A 7 -9.25 -31.20 14.23
CA ARG A 7 -7.86 -31.13 13.75
C ARG A 7 -7.77 -30.56 12.33
N ASP A 8 -8.63 -31.01 11.41
CA ASP A 8 -8.61 -30.55 10.03
C ASP A 8 -8.97 -29.06 9.90
N ILE A 9 -9.93 -28.58 10.70
CA ILE A 9 -10.30 -27.15 10.78
C ILE A 9 -9.12 -26.33 11.33
N TYR A 10 -8.47 -26.82 12.39
CA TYR A 10 -7.32 -26.16 12.99
C TYR A 10 -6.16 -25.99 12.00
N VAL A 11 -5.76 -27.07 11.31
CA VAL A 11 -4.69 -27.03 10.31
C VAL A 11 -5.03 -26.09 9.14
N LYS A 12 -6.29 -26.06 8.68
CA LYS A 12 -6.73 -25.10 7.66
C LYS A 12 -6.59 -23.65 8.15
N SER A 13 -6.98 -23.36 9.39
CA SER A 13 -6.87 -22.00 9.95
C SER A 13 -5.42 -21.51 10.04
N LEU A 14 -4.47 -22.40 10.37
CA LEU A 14 -3.03 -22.08 10.41
C LEU A 14 -2.49 -21.73 9.02
N LYS A 15 -2.86 -22.50 7.99
CA LYS A 15 -2.48 -22.22 6.59
C LYS A 15 -2.99 -20.85 6.13
N GLU A 16 -4.24 -20.52 6.43
CA GLU A 16 -4.82 -19.22 6.07
C GLU A 16 -4.15 -18.05 6.81
N ARG A 17 -3.80 -18.23 8.10
CA ARG A 17 -3.02 -17.22 8.85
C ARG A 17 -1.63 -17.02 8.24
N GLY A 18 -0.95 -18.10 7.87
CA GLY A 18 0.37 -18.02 7.23
C GLY A 18 0.32 -17.23 5.91
N LYS A 19 -0.67 -17.49 5.06
CA LYS A 19 -0.89 -16.73 3.81
C LYS A 19 -1.16 -15.25 4.09
N LYS A 20 -2.05 -14.95 5.04
CA LYS A 20 -2.38 -13.57 5.43
C LYS A 20 -1.16 -12.82 5.95
N ASN A 21 -0.36 -13.46 6.81
CA ASN A 21 0.85 -12.86 7.36
C ASN A 21 1.87 -12.56 6.26
N LYS A 22 2.09 -13.51 5.33
CA LYS A 22 2.97 -13.31 4.18
C LYS A 22 2.52 -12.12 3.30
N ALA A 23 1.22 -12.01 3.01
CA ALA A 23 0.69 -10.89 2.25
C ALA A 23 0.87 -9.55 2.99
N TYR A 24 0.59 -9.51 4.30
CA TYR A 24 0.78 -8.33 5.13
C TYR A 24 2.23 -7.86 5.13
N SER A 25 3.17 -8.78 5.31
CA SER A 25 4.61 -8.51 5.24
C SER A 25 5.03 -7.94 3.87
N ALA A 26 4.49 -8.48 2.78
CA ALA A 26 4.76 -7.96 1.43
C ALA A 26 4.25 -6.51 1.25
N TYR A 27 3.05 -6.19 1.74
CA TYR A 27 2.52 -4.82 1.69
C TYR A 27 3.34 -3.85 2.53
N GLN A 28 3.76 -4.27 3.74
CA GLN A 28 4.60 -3.45 4.61
C GLN A 28 5.94 -3.13 3.96
N PHE A 29 6.63 -4.15 3.45
CA PHE A 29 7.90 -3.98 2.77
C PHE A 29 7.77 -3.03 1.57
N THR A 30 6.79 -3.29 0.71
CA THR A 30 6.58 -2.47 -0.49
C THR A 30 6.23 -1.02 -0.13
N GLY A 31 5.41 -0.80 0.89
CA GLY A 31 5.03 0.56 1.30
C GLY A 31 6.19 1.36 1.89
N VAL A 32 7.11 0.69 2.61
CA VAL A 32 8.36 1.33 3.07
C VAL A 32 9.26 1.67 1.87
N GLU A 33 9.44 0.72 0.94
CA GLU A 33 10.26 0.95 -0.26
C GLU A 33 9.73 2.12 -1.11
N ILE A 34 8.41 2.24 -1.27
CA ILE A 34 7.79 3.37 -1.97
C ILE A 34 8.10 4.69 -1.25
N ALA A 35 7.99 4.71 0.09
CA ALA A 35 8.25 5.90 0.89
C ALA A 35 9.70 6.37 0.71
N ASP A 36 10.66 5.44 0.69
CA ASP A 36 12.06 5.74 0.47
C ASP A 36 12.33 6.25 -0.96
N ILE A 37 11.74 5.62 -1.98
CA ILE A 37 11.87 6.04 -3.40
C ILE A 37 11.37 7.48 -3.62
N LEU A 38 10.29 7.84 -2.93
CA LEU A 38 9.65 9.15 -3.05
C LEU A 38 10.22 10.20 -2.09
N ASP A 39 11.19 9.84 -1.24
CA ASP A 39 11.73 10.68 -0.17
C ASP A 39 10.63 11.21 0.77
N ASP A 40 9.67 10.34 1.10
CA ASP A 40 8.45 10.66 1.85
C ASP A 40 8.17 9.62 2.94
N THR A 41 9.19 9.38 3.76
CA THR A 41 9.17 8.35 4.82
C THR A 41 8.10 8.60 5.91
N GLU A 42 7.69 9.85 6.10
CA GLU A 42 6.63 10.25 7.05
C GLU A 42 5.27 9.62 6.70
N HIS A 43 5.01 9.38 5.41
CA HIS A 43 3.75 8.83 4.91
C HIS A 43 3.80 7.33 4.59
N LYS A 44 4.78 6.58 5.11
CA LYS A 44 4.90 5.11 4.88
C LYS A 44 3.62 4.32 5.13
N SER A 45 2.84 4.67 6.15
CA SER A 45 1.56 4.01 6.46
C SER A 45 0.52 4.16 5.34
N LEU A 46 0.52 5.31 4.66
CA LEU A 46 -0.32 5.59 3.49
C LEU A 46 0.12 4.75 2.29
N TYR A 47 1.43 4.63 2.06
CA TYR A 47 1.98 3.80 0.98
C TYR A 47 1.72 2.30 1.18
N ILE A 48 1.78 1.80 2.43
CA ILE A 48 1.41 0.43 2.76
C ILE A 48 -0.08 0.18 2.44
N LYS A 49 -0.95 1.14 2.78
CA LYS A 49 -2.37 1.06 2.46
C LYS A 49 -2.60 1.01 0.95
N LEU A 50 -1.92 1.86 0.19
CA LEU A 50 -1.98 1.87 -1.27
C LEU A 50 -1.51 0.56 -1.90
N ALA A 51 -0.40 -0.01 -1.41
CA ALA A 51 0.10 -1.30 -1.88
C ALA A 51 -0.91 -2.44 -1.62
N LYS A 52 -1.63 -2.37 -0.50
CA LYS A 52 -2.71 -3.32 -0.16
C LYS A 52 -3.94 -3.15 -1.06
N GLU A 53 -4.32 -1.91 -1.38
CA GLU A 53 -5.54 -1.59 -2.16
C GLU A 53 -5.36 -1.77 -3.66
N HIS A 54 -4.20 -1.39 -4.20
CA HIS A 54 -3.96 -1.33 -5.64
C HIS A 54 -2.86 -2.29 -6.13
N GLY A 55 -2.26 -3.05 -5.21
CA GLY A 55 -1.24 -4.07 -5.49
C GLY A 55 0.18 -3.53 -5.45
N CYS A 56 1.09 -4.31 -4.83
CA CYS A 56 2.50 -3.95 -4.64
C CYS A 56 3.20 -3.57 -5.95
N SER A 57 3.13 -4.43 -6.96
CA SER A 57 3.89 -4.24 -8.21
C SER A 57 3.49 -2.96 -8.94
N LYS A 58 2.19 -2.65 -8.97
CA LYS A 58 1.66 -1.45 -9.63
C LYS A 58 2.16 -0.18 -8.92
N MET A 59 2.06 -0.16 -7.59
CA MET A 59 2.46 1.00 -6.79
C MET A 59 3.98 1.21 -6.83
N LEU A 60 4.76 0.13 -6.77
CA LEU A 60 6.21 0.22 -6.85
C LEU A 60 6.70 0.70 -8.22
N ALA A 61 6.10 0.21 -9.31
CA ALA A 61 6.43 0.67 -10.67
C ALA A 61 6.13 2.16 -10.84
N MET A 62 4.97 2.62 -10.34
CA MET A 62 4.60 4.04 -10.36
C MET A 62 5.56 4.89 -9.53
N ALA A 63 5.98 4.43 -8.35
CA ALA A 63 6.93 5.17 -7.51
C ALA A 63 8.29 5.36 -8.22
N LYS A 64 8.79 4.31 -8.88
CA LYS A 64 10.04 4.37 -9.67
C LYS A 64 9.93 5.37 -10.83
N ASP A 65 8.82 5.32 -11.58
CA ASP A 65 8.55 6.28 -12.66
C ASP A 65 8.53 7.73 -12.14
N VAL A 66 7.88 7.99 -11.00
CA VAL A 66 7.86 9.32 -10.37
C VAL A 66 9.26 9.75 -9.91
N ALA A 67 10.08 8.84 -9.39
CA ALA A 67 11.42 9.16 -8.93
C ALA A 67 12.39 9.53 -10.06
N GLU A 68 12.21 8.97 -11.25
CA GLU A 68 13.02 9.22 -12.45
C GLU A 68 12.63 10.52 -13.17
N ARG A 69 11.41 11.02 -12.97
CA ARG A 69 10.93 12.28 -13.58
C ARG A 69 11.68 13.49 -13.03
N LYS A 70 12.31 14.24 -13.92
CA LYS A 70 12.99 15.51 -13.60
C LYS A 70 11.97 16.64 -13.42
N GLY A 71 12.29 17.58 -12.52
CA GLY A 71 11.48 18.78 -12.30
C GLY A 71 10.32 18.62 -11.30
N ILE A 72 10.14 17.43 -10.72
CA ILE A 72 9.17 17.21 -9.64
C ILE A 72 9.82 17.58 -8.31
N LYS A 73 9.34 18.66 -7.67
CA LYS A 73 9.84 19.10 -6.35
C LYS A 73 9.35 18.22 -5.20
N ASN A 74 8.09 17.79 -5.25
CA ASN A 74 7.48 16.93 -4.23
C ASN A 74 6.98 15.64 -4.89
N LYS A 75 7.79 14.58 -4.79
CA LYS A 75 7.54 13.28 -5.42
C LYS A 75 6.37 12.55 -4.76
N GLY A 76 6.27 12.57 -3.43
CA GLY A 76 5.14 11.98 -2.70
C GLY A 76 3.79 12.57 -3.12
N ALA A 77 3.67 13.89 -3.13
CA ALA A 77 2.43 14.57 -3.55
C ALA A 77 2.07 14.28 -5.02
N TYR A 78 3.06 14.24 -5.91
CA TYR A 78 2.82 13.92 -7.31
C TYR A 78 2.37 12.46 -7.49
N PHE A 79 3.03 11.53 -6.79
CA PHE A 79 2.63 10.13 -6.75
C PHE A 79 1.17 9.99 -6.26
N MET A 80 0.78 10.71 -5.21
CA MET A 80 -0.60 10.67 -4.70
C MET A 80 -1.63 11.13 -5.73
N LYS A 81 -1.32 12.15 -6.53
CA LYS A 81 -2.20 12.58 -7.63
C LYS A 81 -2.38 11.50 -8.70
N LEU A 82 -1.32 10.75 -9.01
CA LEU A 82 -1.39 9.65 -9.97
C LEU A 82 -2.11 8.42 -9.39
N ALA A 83 -1.95 8.16 -8.08
CA ALA A 83 -2.61 7.06 -7.39
C ALA A 83 -4.12 7.30 -7.22
N TYR A 84 -4.55 8.57 -7.09
CA TYR A 84 -5.96 8.96 -6.93
C TYR A 84 -6.37 10.05 -7.95
N PRO A 85 -6.69 9.67 -9.20
CA PRO A 85 -7.01 10.63 -10.25
C PRO A 85 -8.31 11.44 -10.04
N GLU A 86 -9.17 11.10 -9.07
CA GLU A 86 -10.48 11.76 -8.86
C GLU A 86 -10.71 12.32 -7.43
N LYS A 87 -9.84 13.21 -6.95
CA LYS A 87 -10.15 14.09 -5.82
C LYS A 87 -9.77 15.55 -6.07
N GLU A 88 -10.10 16.07 -7.25
CA GLU A 88 -10.17 17.51 -7.44
C GLU A 88 -11.64 17.96 -7.36
N LYS A 89 -12.05 18.41 -6.16
CA LYS A 89 -13.12 19.39 -5.85
C LYS A 89 -13.70 19.10 -4.45
N ASN A 90 -13.04 19.56 -3.38
CA ASN A 90 -13.74 20.00 -2.16
C ASN A 90 -12.94 20.82 -1.14
N ASP A 91 -11.74 21.33 -1.46
CA ASP A 91 -10.95 22.14 -0.52
C ASP A 91 -11.11 23.66 -0.71
N LYS A 92 -12.18 24.13 -1.38
CA LYS A 92 -12.48 25.58 -1.49
C LYS A 92 -13.58 26.08 -0.54
N ASN A 93 -14.13 25.24 0.35
CA ASN A 93 -15.27 25.65 1.19
C ASN A 93 -15.06 25.38 2.69
N ARG A 94 -13.97 25.90 3.26
CA ARG A 94 -13.75 25.93 4.73
C ARG A 94 -13.33 27.28 5.30
N ASN A 95 -13.40 28.35 4.51
CA ASN A 95 -13.26 29.72 5.00
C ASN A 95 -14.40 30.57 4.43
N ASN A 96 -15.59 30.47 5.01
CA ASN A 96 -16.58 31.54 5.02
C ASN A 96 -17.39 31.46 6.31
#